data_AF-A0A358XMR8-F1
#
_entry.id   AF-A0A358XMR8-F1
#
_cell.length_a   1.000
_cell.length_b   1.000
_cell.length_c   1.000
_cell.angle_alpha   90.00
_cell.angle_beta   90.00
_cell.angle_gamma   90.00
#
_symmetry.space_group_name_H-M   'P 1'
#
loop_
_entity.id
_entity.type
_entity.pdbx_description
1 polymer ?
#
loop_
_entity_poly.entity_id
_entity_poly.type
_entity_poly.pdbx_seq_one_letter_code
_entity_poly.pdbx_strand_id
1 'polypeptide(L)'
;MNNQSQQTTGLAIHLSQTDLQSAGAVYNTSIEYLGKRKSKFDSLIAKANANGDKLPKELDDELMQYQVTNKKAVSSIEAQRKPFTEKAHAFIKSFTAIENELGKDLYDPIQRLRDTSARIHAEEAAEAARKEREELQRKQKRIDDIANLETQLRNGYAALLGETKRTILQVYSNFDLANAEEAKTAIQSFVNAKLSNEAWETITLDGSEDLISEERTEERFANSSTHFTSEVTKYAEYILEMFPARVAELEKGIADNKAAEELKQKQGQEEEENRVAAEKRAADEAAKAKKQANVTVMVAQANRKEEAPKTIESYAVSVGSVDGWRAIIEYYLTNSCTPAEDLAKVKLDSMRMFAEKQAKATGEMVEHKDVVYEPKYKAVARVTGKRRAA
;
A
#
# COMPACT_ATOMS: atom_id res chain seq x y z
N MET A 1 1.42 -11.98 73.91
CA MET A 1 1.44 -10.80 74.79
C MET A 1 0.01 -10.32 74.98
N ASN A 2 -0.34 -9.99 76.23
CA ASN A 2 -1.67 -9.68 76.76
C ASN A 2 -2.60 -8.90 75.83
N ASN A 3 -3.66 -9.55 75.35
CA ASN A 3 -4.88 -8.86 74.96
C ASN A 3 -5.74 -8.71 76.21
N GLN A 4 -5.55 -7.61 76.94
CA GLN A 4 -6.58 -7.11 77.84
C GLN A 4 -7.77 -6.75 76.95
N SER A 5 -8.81 -7.58 77.03
CA SER A 5 -10.15 -7.25 76.57
C SER A 5 -10.59 -5.97 77.27
N GLN A 6 -10.40 -4.84 76.62
CA GLN A 6 -11.17 -3.64 76.94
C GLN A 6 -12.63 -4.00 76.68
N GLN A 7 -13.32 -4.40 77.74
CA GLN A 7 -14.77 -4.34 77.80
C GLN A 7 -15.12 -2.87 77.57
N THR A 8 -15.41 -2.51 76.33
CA THR A 8 -16.22 -1.34 76.01
C THR A 8 -17.56 -1.60 76.66
N THR A 9 -17.66 -1.14 77.90
CA THR A 9 -18.93 -0.96 78.60
C THR A 9 -19.71 0.01 77.72
N GLY A 10 -20.51 -0.54 76.82
CA GLY A 10 -21.54 0.20 76.15
C GLY A 10 -22.36 0.82 77.27
N LEU A 11 -22.18 2.13 77.45
CA LEU A 11 -23.02 2.95 78.31
C LEU A 11 -24.44 2.71 77.78
N ALA A 12 -25.16 1.79 78.41
CA ALA A 12 -26.55 1.51 78.11
C ALA A 12 -27.33 2.74 78.60
N ILE A 13 -27.28 3.81 77.81
CA ILE A 13 -28.05 5.02 78.02
C ILE A 13 -29.47 4.64 77.63
N HIS A 14 -30.15 4.03 78.58
CA HIS A 14 -31.53 3.60 78.43
C HIS A 14 -32.42 4.81 78.74
N LEU A 15 -33.08 5.35 77.71
CA LEU A 15 -34.25 6.19 77.92
C LEU A 15 -35.38 5.27 78.39
N SER A 16 -35.67 5.26 79.69
CA SER A 16 -36.77 4.46 80.22
C SER A 16 -38.11 4.94 79.70
N GLN A 17 -39.12 4.07 79.69
CA GLN A 17 -40.50 4.49 79.40
C GLN A 17 -40.95 5.61 80.35
N THR A 18 -40.47 5.59 81.59
CA THR A 18 -40.66 6.65 82.59
C THR A 18 -39.99 7.97 82.19
N ASP A 19 -38.78 7.94 81.63
CA ASP A 19 -38.10 9.14 81.11
C ASP A 19 -38.89 9.77 79.95
N LEU A 20 -39.40 8.94 79.03
CA LEU A 20 -40.19 9.40 77.88
C LEU A 20 -41.54 9.98 78.32
N GLN A 21 -42.24 9.33 79.24
CA GLN A 21 -43.48 9.83 79.82
C GLN A 21 -43.27 11.13 80.59
N SER A 22 -42.18 11.25 81.35
CA SER A 22 -41.83 12.46 82.09
C SER A 22 -41.47 13.61 81.14
N ALA A 23 -40.72 13.35 80.06
CA ALA A 23 -40.42 14.35 79.04
C ALA A 23 -41.70 14.87 78.36
N GLY A 24 -42.65 13.97 78.05
CA GLY A 24 -43.97 14.32 77.54
C GLY A 24 -44.78 15.17 78.53
N ALA A 25 -44.74 14.85 79.83
CA ALA A 25 -45.41 15.62 80.87
C ALA A 25 -44.80 17.03 81.04
N VAL A 26 -43.47 17.15 81.02
CA VAL A 26 -42.76 18.44 81.05
C VAL A 26 -43.12 19.28 79.82
N TYR A 27 -43.20 18.68 78.63
CA TYR A 27 -43.63 19.38 77.42
C TYR A 27 -45.06 19.90 77.55
N ASN A 28 -46.01 19.06 77.97
CA ASN A 28 -47.40 19.47 78.15
C ASN A 28 -47.54 20.58 79.20
N THR A 29 -46.82 20.47 80.33
CA THR A 29 -46.77 21.51 81.36
C THR A 29 -46.21 22.83 80.81
N SER A 30 -45.19 22.76 79.94
CA SER A 30 -44.61 23.92 79.28
C SER A 30 -45.62 24.61 78.36
N ILE A 31 -46.41 23.83 77.61
CA ILE A 31 -47.50 24.34 76.76
C ILE A 31 -48.58 25.02 77.61
N GLU A 32 -48.97 24.42 78.73
CA GLU A 32 -49.93 25.03 79.66
C GLU A 32 -49.42 26.35 80.26
N TYR A 33 -48.15 26.39 80.68
CA TYR A 33 -47.52 27.63 81.14
C TYR A 33 -47.57 28.70 80.05
N LEU A 34 -47.18 28.35 78.81
CA LEU A 34 -47.21 29.28 77.69
C LEU A 34 -48.63 29.84 77.46
N GLY A 35 -49.66 29.00 77.49
CA GLY A 35 -51.06 29.41 77.33
C GLY A 35 -51.50 30.40 78.40
N LYS A 36 -51.31 30.06 79.69
CA LYS A 36 -51.68 30.94 80.82
C LYS A 36 -50.95 32.29 80.80
N ARG A 37 -49.67 32.29 80.41
CA ARG A 37 -48.88 33.53 80.32
C ARG A 37 -49.33 34.41 79.17
N LYS A 38 -49.60 33.84 77.99
CA LYS A 38 -50.17 34.60 76.85
C LYS A 38 -51.46 35.31 77.21
N SER A 39 -52.42 34.61 77.82
CA SER A 39 -53.69 35.26 78.21
C SER A 39 -53.50 36.39 79.23
N LYS A 40 -52.54 36.26 80.16
CA LYS A 40 -52.22 37.32 81.12
C LYS A 40 -51.48 38.49 80.46
N PHE A 41 -50.60 38.22 79.51
CA PHE A 41 -49.90 39.23 78.72
C PHE A 41 -50.89 40.14 78.02
N ASP A 42 -51.85 39.57 77.28
CA ASP A 42 -52.83 40.34 76.50
C ASP A 42 -53.63 41.29 77.41
N SER A 43 -54.02 40.81 78.60
CA SER A 43 -54.70 41.63 79.61
C SER A 43 -53.81 42.75 80.17
N LEU A 44 -52.55 42.48 80.47
CA LEU A 44 -51.62 43.47 81.02
C LEU A 44 -51.26 44.55 80.00
N ILE A 45 -51.04 44.17 78.74
CA ILE A 45 -50.76 45.11 77.66
C ILE A 45 -51.96 46.01 77.39
N ALA A 46 -53.18 45.47 77.37
CA ALA A 46 -54.39 46.29 77.22
C ALA A 46 -54.53 47.33 78.35
N LYS A 47 -54.24 46.95 79.60
CA LYS A 47 -54.23 47.88 80.75
C LYS A 47 -53.13 48.94 80.64
N ALA A 48 -51.92 48.54 80.23
CA ALA A 48 -50.79 49.45 80.07
C ALA A 48 -51.08 50.50 78.99
N ASN A 49 -51.59 50.06 77.83
CA ASN A 49 -51.95 50.95 76.72
C ASN A 49 -53.05 51.96 77.11
N ALA A 50 -53.99 51.60 77.99
CA ALA A 50 -55.03 52.50 78.47
C ALA A 50 -54.51 53.62 79.40
N ASN A 51 -53.34 53.45 80.01
CA ASN A 51 -52.73 54.43 80.94
C ASN A 51 -51.63 55.30 80.30
N GLY A 52 -51.29 55.05 79.02
CA GLY A 52 -50.23 55.78 78.31
C GLY A 52 -48.83 55.57 78.92
N ASP A 53 -47.94 56.54 78.75
CA ASP A 53 -46.51 56.40 79.07
C ASP A 53 -46.19 56.44 80.59
N LYS A 54 -47.14 56.86 81.44
CA LYS A 54 -46.95 56.93 82.89
C LYS A 54 -47.88 55.95 83.61
N LEU A 55 -47.37 54.74 83.84
CA LEU A 55 -48.12 53.69 84.52
C LEU A 55 -48.33 54.00 86.01
N PRO A 56 -49.51 53.66 86.57
CA PRO A 56 -49.70 53.59 88.02
C PRO A 56 -48.71 52.58 88.63
N LYS A 57 -48.21 52.88 89.83
CA LYS A 57 -47.22 52.05 90.51
C LYS A 57 -47.66 50.59 90.64
N GLU A 58 -48.93 50.38 90.92
CA GLU A 58 -49.53 49.05 91.08
C GLU A 58 -49.50 48.24 89.77
N LEU A 59 -49.66 48.90 88.62
CA LEU A 59 -49.59 48.26 87.30
C LEU A 59 -48.14 47.98 86.88
N ASP A 60 -47.22 48.89 87.21
CA ASP A 60 -45.77 48.69 87.00
C ASP A 60 -45.25 47.49 87.82
N ASP A 61 -45.64 47.41 89.10
CA ASP A 61 -45.36 46.27 89.98
C ASP A 61 -45.96 44.96 89.41
N GLU A 62 -47.18 45.01 88.85
CA GLU A 62 -47.83 43.84 88.21
C GLU A 62 -47.07 43.37 86.96
N LEU A 63 -46.56 44.30 86.14
CA LEU A 63 -45.73 44.02 84.97
C LEU A 63 -44.36 43.45 85.35
N MET A 64 -43.69 44.04 86.33
CA MET A 64 -42.42 43.53 86.85
C MET A 64 -42.59 42.11 87.39
N GLN A 65 -43.63 41.87 88.18
CA GLN A 65 -43.92 40.55 88.71
C GLN A 65 -44.23 39.54 87.60
N TYR A 66 -44.95 39.95 86.55
CA TYR A 66 -45.19 39.13 85.37
C TYR A 66 -43.87 38.73 84.67
N GLN A 67 -42.95 39.68 84.46
CA GLN A 67 -41.62 39.40 83.88
C GLN A 67 -40.79 38.42 84.73
N VAL A 68 -40.71 38.66 86.04
CA VAL A 68 -40.00 37.76 86.98
C VAL A 68 -40.58 36.35 86.91
N THR A 69 -41.90 36.23 86.85
CA THR A 69 -42.54 34.92 86.81
C THR A 69 -42.33 34.19 85.48
N ASN A 70 -42.26 34.91 84.36
CA ASN A 70 -41.91 34.33 83.06
C ASN A 70 -40.46 33.83 83.05
N LYS A 71 -39.52 34.62 83.58
CA LYS A 71 -38.11 34.20 83.70
C LYS A 71 -37.99 32.92 84.53
N LYS A 72 -38.70 32.85 85.67
CA LYS A 72 -38.76 31.63 86.50
C LYS A 72 -39.35 30.44 85.75
N ALA A 73 -40.40 30.64 84.95
CA ALA A 73 -41.01 29.56 84.16
C ALA A 73 -40.03 29.00 83.11
N VAL A 74 -39.33 29.86 82.37
CA VAL A 74 -38.31 29.44 81.40
C VAL A 74 -37.19 28.65 82.09
N SER A 75 -36.66 29.17 83.20
CA SER A 75 -35.62 28.45 83.96
C SER A 75 -36.12 27.11 84.51
N SER A 76 -37.38 27.01 84.93
CA SER A 76 -37.97 25.75 85.39
C SER A 76 -38.11 24.74 84.26
N ILE A 77 -38.59 25.17 83.08
CA ILE A 77 -38.70 24.30 81.90
C ILE A 77 -37.31 23.81 81.47
N GLU A 78 -36.33 24.69 81.47
CA GLU A 78 -34.95 24.34 81.14
C GLU A 78 -34.36 23.32 82.13
N ALA A 79 -34.53 23.55 83.43
CA ALA A 79 -34.07 22.63 84.46
C ALA A 79 -34.76 21.26 84.37
N GLN A 80 -36.07 21.24 84.07
CA GLN A 80 -36.84 20.02 83.91
C GLN A 80 -36.49 19.27 82.62
N ARG A 81 -36.14 19.97 81.53
CA ARG A 81 -35.80 19.33 80.26
C ARG A 81 -34.37 18.80 80.17
N LYS A 82 -33.45 19.46 80.88
CA LYS A 82 -32.01 19.19 80.82
C LYS A 82 -31.65 17.71 80.99
N PRO A 83 -32.17 16.97 82.00
CA PRO A 83 -31.77 15.58 82.23
C PRO A 83 -32.08 14.63 81.05
N PHE A 84 -33.20 14.83 80.35
CA PHE A 84 -33.54 13.96 79.22
C PHE A 84 -32.89 14.43 77.91
N THR A 85 -32.69 15.75 77.72
CA THR A 85 -31.96 16.24 76.54
C THR A 85 -30.49 15.81 76.57
N GLU A 86 -29.86 15.77 77.75
CA GLU A 86 -28.51 15.26 77.93
C GLU A 86 -28.43 13.75 77.61
N LYS A 87 -29.39 12.96 78.10
CA LYS A 87 -29.50 11.52 77.77
C LYS A 87 -29.71 11.31 76.26
N ALA A 88 -30.60 12.08 75.62
CA ALA A 88 -30.87 11.98 74.19
C ALA A 88 -29.64 12.34 73.34
N HIS A 89 -28.91 13.41 73.69
CA HIS A 89 -27.67 13.77 73.01
C HIS A 89 -26.58 12.72 73.21
N ALA A 90 -26.47 12.15 74.41
CA ALA A 90 -25.53 11.07 74.67
C ALA A 90 -25.85 9.81 73.84
N PHE A 91 -27.13 9.45 73.73
CA PHE A 91 -27.60 8.35 72.87
C PHE A 91 -27.25 8.58 71.40
N ILE A 92 -27.55 9.75 70.84
CA ILE A 92 -27.19 10.11 69.45
C ILE A 92 -25.68 9.99 69.25
N LYS A 93 -24.89 10.53 70.18
CA LYS A 93 -23.43 10.47 70.12
C LYS A 93 -22.91 9.04 70.14
N SER A 94 -23.53 8.14 70.91
CA SER A 94 -23.18 6.72 70.93
C SER A 94 -23.44 6.03 69.58
N PHE A 95 -24.58 6.30 68.92
CA PHE A 95 -24.82 5.80 67.56
C PHE A 95 -23.79 6.33 66.57
N THR A 96 -23.53 7.65 66.60
CA THR A 96 -22.52 8.26 65.74
C THR A 96 -21.13 7.66 65.97
N ALA A 97 -20.77 7.32 67.22
CA ALA A 97 -19.50 6.68 67.52
C ALA A 97 -19.41 5.28 66.89
N ILE A 98 -20.46 4.46 67.04
CA ILE A 98 -20.54 3.11 66.44
C ILE A 98 -20.50 3.19 64.90
N GLU A 99 -21.22 4.13 64.30
CA GLU A 99 -21.20 4.33 62.84
C GLU A 99 -19.81 4.72 62.34
N ASN A 100 -19.09 5.58 63.07
CA ASN A 100 -17.72 5.93 62.72
C ASN A 100 -16.77 4.73 62.89
N GLU A 101 -16.91 3.94 63.95
CA GLU A 101 -16.09 2.75 64.17
C GLU A 101 -16.30 1.72 63.02
N LEU A 102 -17.56 1.43 62.69
CA LEU A 102 -17.89 0.50 61.60
C LEU A 102 -17.44 1.03 60.23
N GLY A 103 -17.65 2.31 59.95
CA GLY A 103 -17.32 2.94 58.66
C GLY A 103 -15.84 3.30 58.54
N LYS A 104 -15.40 4.29 59.31
CA LYS A 104 -14.07 4.91 59.15
C LYS A 104 -12.94 4.05 59.70
N ASP A 105 -13.18 3.37 60.82
CA ASP A 105 -12.10 2.65 61.52
C ASP A 105 -11.96 1.21 61.05
N LEU A 106 -13.07 0.56 60.67
CA LEU A 106 -13.08 -0.84 60.22
C LEU A 106 -13.23 -1.00 58.70
N TYR A 107 -14.22 -0.37 58.07
CA TYR A 107 -14.51 -0.56 56.65
C TYR A 107 -13.51 0.17 55.72
N ASP A 108 -13.30 1.47 55.91
CA ASP A 108 -12.48 2.30 55.01
C ASP A 108 -11.02 1.81 54.87
N PRO A 109 -10.32 1.35 55.93
CA PRO A 109 -8.96 0.83 55.78
C PRO A 109 -8.92 -0.45 54.94
N ILE A 110 -9.88 -1.35 55.11
CA ILE A 110 -10.00 -2.57 54.30
C ILE A 110 -10.29 -2.22 52.85
N GLN A 111 -11.21 -1.28 52.61
CA GLN A 111 -11.54 -0.85 51.25
C GLN A 111 -10.31 -0.25 50.55
N ARG A 112 -9.52 0.60 51.25
CA ARG A 112 -8.26 1.13 50.72
C ARG A 112 -7.24 0.04 50.37
N LEU A 113 -7.14 -1.01 51.17
CA LEU A 113 -6.29 -2.17 50.86
C LEU A 113 -6.78 -2.91 49.62
N ARG A 114 -8.10 -3.11 49.47
CA ARG A 114 -8.70 -3.76 48.29
C ARG A 114 -8.50 -2.93 47.03
N ASP A 115 -8.70 -1.62 47.08
CA ASP A 115 -8.48 -0.72 45.94
C ASP A 115 -7.02 -0.75 45.49
N THR A 116 -6.09 -0.77 46.47
CA THR A 116 -4.65 -0.89 46.19
C THR A 116 -4.31 -2.23 45.54
N SER A 117 -4.85 -3.35 46.06
CA SER A 117 -4.64 -4.68 45.50
C SER A 117 -5.22 -4.81 44.09
N ALA A 118 -6.43 -4.29 43.84
CA ALA A 118 -7.06 -4.30 42.53
C ALA A 118 -6.23 -3.51 41.51
N ARG A 119 -5.67 -2.36 41.91
CA ARG A 119 -4.73 -1.58 41.07
C ARG A 119 -3.49 -2.39 40.72
N ILE A 120 -2.86 -3.04 41.71
CA ILE A 120 -1.65 -3.86 41.49
C ILE A 120 -1.94 -5.00 40.51
N HIS A 121 -3.03 -5.75 40.71
CA HIS A 121 -3.38 -6.84 39.80
C HIS A 121 -3.68 -6.36 38.37
N ALA A 122 -4.30 -5.18 38.22
CA ALA A 122 -4.52 -4.58 36.90
C ALA A 122 -3.18 -4.20 36.23
N GLU A 123 -2.23 -3.63 36.98
CA GLU A 123 -0.89 -3.30 36.50
C GLU A 123 -0.08 -4.56 36.11
N GLU A 124 -0.11 -5.60 36.94
CA GLU A 124 0.55 -6.89 36.66
C GLU A 124 -0.03 -7.56 35.39
N ALA A 125 -1.35 -7.56 35.24
CA ALA A 125 -2.01 -8.12 34.06
C ALA A 125 -1.66 -7.33 32.78
N ALA A 126 -1.62 -6.00 32.86
CA ALA A 126 -1.23 -5.15 31.75
C ALA A 126 0.24 -5.35 31.35
N GLU A 127 1.14 -5.48 32.33
CA GLU A 127 2.56 -5.77 32.11
C GLU A 127 2.77 -7.16 31.49
N ALA A 128 2.07 -8.18 31.99
CA ALA A 128 2.13 -9.54 31.44
C ALA A 128 1.64 -9.57 29.98
N ALA A 129 0.50 -8.91 29.69
CA ALA A 129 -0.01 -8.79 28.32
C ALA A 129 0.95 -8.02 27.40
N ARG A 130 1.64 -6.99 27.91
CA ARG A 130 2.65 -6.25 27.14
C ARG A 130 3.84 -7.16 26.80
N LYS A 131 4.38 -7.88 27.78
CA LYS A 131 5.49 -8.82 27.57
C LYS A 131 5.13 -9.93 26.57
N GLU A 132 3.95 -10.52 26.71
CA GLU A 132 3.47 -11.55 25.78
C GLU A 132 3.35 -10.99 24.35
N ARG A 133 2.80 -9.78 24.20
CA ARG A 133 2.70 -9.12 22.90
C ARG A 133 4.07 -8.81 22.30
N GLU A 134 5.02 -8.32 23.09
CA GLU A 134 6.40 -8.06 22.65
C GLU A 134 7.11 -9.35 22.23
N GLU A 135 6.95 -10.44 22.98
CA GLU A 135 7.50 -11.75 22.61
C GLU A 135 6.89 -12.29 21.31
N LEU A 136 5.56 -12.20 21.16
CA LEU A 136 4.86 -12.58 19.93
C LEU A 136 5.34 -11.75 18.74
N GLN A 137 5.50 -10.44 18.90
CA GLN A 137 6.02 -9.56 17.86
C GLN A 137 7.45 -9.89 17.47
N ARG A 138 8.33 -10.20 18.45
CA ARG A 138 9.70 -10.63 18.17
C ARG A 138 9.73 -11.97 17.41
N LYS A 139 8.90 -12.93 17.81
CA LYS A 139 8.77 -14.23 17.12
C LYS A 139 8.25 -14.04 15.69
N GLN A 140 7.21 -13.23 15.51
CA GLN A 140 6.65 -12.96 14.19
C GLN A 140 7.67 -12.26 13.29
N LYS A 141 8.34 -11.22 13.79
CA LYS A 141 9.39 -10.52 13.04
C LYS A 141 10.49 -11.50 12.60
N ARG A 142 10.94 -12.38 13.49
CA ARG A 142 11.95 -13.40 13.14
C ARG A 142 11.46 -14.34 12.03
N ILE A 143 10.19 -14.77 12.08
CA ILE A 143 9.59 -15.60 11.02
C ILE A 143 9.58 -14.85 9.69
N ASP A 144 9.15 -13.59 9.70
CA ASP A 144 9.07 -12.75 8.51
C ASP A 144 10.47 -12.51 7.91
N ASP A 145 11.46 -12.23 8.76
CA ASP A 145 12.86 -12.03 8.35
C ASP A 145 13.43 -13.31 7.69
N ILE A 146 13.17 -14.50 8.26
CA ILE A 146 13.59 -15.79 7.67
C ILE A 146 12.88 -16.05 6.33
N ALA A 147 11.57 -15.82 6.25
CA ALA A 147 10.82 -16.03 5.03
C ALA A 147 11.30 -15.10 3.89
N ASN A 148 11.69 -13.87 4.23
CA ASN A 148 12.29 -12.93 3.29
C ASN A 148 13.66 -13.43 2.81
N LEU A 149 14.52 -13.90 3.73
CA LEU A 149 15.82 -14.48 3.38
C LEU A 149 15.69 -15.72 2.47
N GLU A 150 14.76 -16.63 2.76
CA GLU A 150 14.50 -17.80 1.92
C GLU A 150 14.07 -17.38 0.50
N THR A 151 13.23 -16.35 0.40
CA THR A 151 12.78 -15.81 -0.89
C THR A 151 13.95 -15.23 -1.68
N GLN A 152 14.81 -14.45 -1.04
CA GLN A 152 16.01 -13.89 -1.67
C GLN A 152 16.96 -14.99 -2.14
N LEU A 153 17.21 -16.00 -1.30
CA LEU A 153 18.07 -17.13 -1.63
C LEU A 153 17.54 -17.92 -2.83
N ARG A 154 16.23 -18.21 -2.84
CA ARG A 154 15.56 -18.89 -3.95
C ARG A 154 15.68 -18.09 -5.25
N ASN A 155 15.47 -16.77 -5.20
CA ASN A 155 15.55 -15.91 -6.37
C ASN A 155 16.99 -15.82 -6.91
N GLY A 156 17.98 -15.67 -6.03
CA GLY A 156 19.38 -15.67 -6.42
C GLY A 156 19.81 -16.99 -7.03
N TYR A 157 19.37 -18.12 -6.46
CA TYR A 157 19.60 -19.44 -7.03
C TYR A 157 18.98 -19.58 -8.44
N ALA A 158 17.72 -19.16 -8.60
CA ALA A 158 17.04 -19.19 -9.89
C ALA A 158 17.76 -18.33 -10.94
N ALA A 159 18.29 -17.17 -10.54
CA ALA A 159 19.09 -16.32 -11.41
C ALA A 159 20.39 -17.01 -11.85
N LEU A 160 21.13 -17.65 -10.94
CA LEU A 160 22.35 -18.41 -11.26
C LEU A 160 22.06 -19.57 -12.22
N LEU A 161 21.00 -20.33 -11.97
CA LEU A 161 20.57 -21.42 -12.85
C LEU A 161 20.20 -20.89 -14.24
N GLY A 162 19.44 -19.79 -14.28
CA GLY A 162 19.04 -19.13 -15.52
C GLY A 162 20.21 -18.61 -16.32
N GLU A 163 21.19 -17.98 -15.67
CA GLU A 163 22.41 -17.49 -16.30
C GLU A 163 23.24 -18.63 -16.88
N THR A 164 23.40 -19.73 -16.14
CA THR A 164 24.13 -20.90 -16.61
C THR A 164 23.49 -21.49 -17.88
N LYS A 165 22.16 -21.66 -17.88
CA LYS A 165 21.42 -22.11 -19.07
C LYS A 165 21.56 -21.12 -20.23
N ARG A 166 21.56 -19.81 -19.95
CA ARG A 166 21.78 -18.78 -20.98
C ARG A 166 23.18 -18.86 -21.59
N THR A 167 24.22 -19.05 -20.77
CA THR A 167 25.61 -19.23 -21.24
C THR A 167 25.71 -20.43 -22.19
N ILE A 168 25.10 -21.57 -21.84
CA ILE A 168 25.07 -22.75 -22.72
C ILE A 168 24.41 -22.41 -24.06
N LEU A 169 23.25 -21.73 -24.03
CA LEU A 169 22.55 -21.33 -25.25
C LEU A 169 23.36 -20.35 -26.10
N GLN A 170 24.07 -19.41 -25.47
CA GLN A 170 24.93 -18.45 -26.18
C GLN A 170 26.09 -19.14 -26.89
N VAL A 171 26.75 -20.12 -26.25
CA VAL A 171 27.80 -20.93 -26.89
C VAL A 171 27.23 -21.66 -28.11
N TYR A 172 26.05 -22.28 -27.97
CA TYR A 172 25.37 -22.96 -29.08
C TYR A 172 24.92 -22.01 -30.22
N SER A 173 24.50 -20.79 -29.89
CA SER A 173 23.95 -19.87 -30.88
C SER A 173 25.03 -19.14 -31.68
N ASN A 174 26.21 -18.96 -31.09
CA ASN A 174 27.27 -18.09 -31.62
C ASN A 174 28.45 -18.83 -32.26
N PHE A 175 28.47 -20.17 -32.25
CA PHE A 175 29.54 -20.93 -32.89
C PHE A 175 29.43 -20.89 -34.42
N ASP A 176 30.57 -21.05 -35.09
CA ASP A 176 30.70 -21.26 -36.52
C ASP A 176 31.42 -22.59 -36.80
N LEU A 177 31.57 -22.97 -38.07
CA LEU A 177 32.20 -24.25 -38.41
C LEU A 177 33.68 -24.32 -37.99
N ALA A 178 34.37 -23.19 -37.83
CA ALA A 178 35.78 -23.20 -37.45
C ALA A 178 35.97 -23.55 -35.97
N ASN A 179 35.01 -23.14 -35.11
CA ASN A 179 35.06 -23.37 -33.66
C ASN A 179 34.02 -24.37 -33.14
N ALA A 180 33.33 -25.10 -34.01
CA ALA A 180 32.25 -26.02 -33.63
C ALA A 180 32.67 -27.09 -32.59
N GLU A 181 33.85 -27.70 -32.74
CA GLU A 181 34.32 -28.71 -31.77
C GLU A 181 34.69 -28.10 -30.41
N GLU A 182 35.21 -26.86 -30.41
CA GLU A 182 35.48 -26.11 -29.18
C GLU A 182 34.16 -25.77 -28.46
N ALA A 183 33.16 -25.29 -29.21
CA ALA A 183 31.83 -24.98 -28.68
C ALA A 183 31.14 -26.23 -28.12
N LYS A 184 31.22 -27.37 -28.83
CA LYS A 184 30.70 -28.66 -28.36
C LYS A 184 31.38 -29.10 -27.07
N THR A 185 32.71 -29.01 -27.00
CA THR A 185 33.47 -29.34 -25.79
C THR A 185 33.10 -28.43 -24.62
N ALA A 186 32.92 -27.13 -24.88
CA ALA A 186 32.47 -26.18 -23.88
C ALA A 186 31.07 -26.54 -23.33
N ILE A 187 30.11 -26.89 -24.18
CA ILE A 187 28.78 -27.34 -23.74
C ILE A 187 28.86 -28.66 -22.98
N GLN A 188 29.69 -29.61 -23.44
CA GLN A 188 29.91 -30.89 -22.77
C GLN A 188 30.42 -30.71 -21.34
N SER A 189 31.23 -29.67 -21.07
CA SER A 189 31.74 -29.37 -19.72
C SER A 189 30.65 -29.02 -18.70
N PHE A 190 29.45 -28.63 -19.17
CA PHE A 190 28.29 -28.38 -18.29
C PHE A 190 27.54 -29.66 -17.90
N VAL A 191 27.78 -30.78 -18.58
CA VAL A 191 27.20 -32.08 -18.22
C VAL A 191 27.79 -32.52 -16.88
N ASN A 192 26.94 -32.76 -15.89
CA ASN A 192 27.29 -33.01 -14.49
C ASN A 192 28.01 -31.85 -13.79
N ALA A 193 27.91 -30.62 -14.32
CA ALA A 193 28.45 -29.45 -13.62
C ALA A 193 27.71 -29.22 -12.30
N LYS A 194 28.48 -29.08 -11.22
CA LYS A 194 27.96 -28.84 -9.88
C LYS A 194 27.91 -27.34 -9.60
N LEU A 195 26.93 -26.94 -8.79
CA LEU A 195 26.94 -25.61 -8.19
C LEU A 195 28.12 -25.53 -7.23
N SER A 196 29.02 -24.57 -7.46
CA SER A 196 30.16 -24.34 -6.56
C SER A 196 29.73 -23.56 -5.32
N ASN A 197 30.49 -23.71 -4.24
CA ASN A 197 30.23 -22.95 -3.02
C ASN A 197 30.44 -21.45 -3.24
N GLU A 198 31.46 -21.07 -4.03
CA GLU A 198 31.71 -19.67 -4.37
C GLU A 198 30.50 -19.05 -5.08
N ALA A 199 29.92 -19.74 -6.07
CA ALA A 199 28.73 -19.28 -6.77
C ALA A 199 27.53 -19.14 -5.83
N TRP A 200 27.33 -20.10 -4.93
CA TRP A 200 26.28 -20.03 -3.90
C TRP A 200 26.46 -18.83 -2.95
N GLU A 201 27.69 -18.55 -2.53
CA GLU A 201 28.03 -17.41 -1.67
C GLU A 201 27.87 -16.05 -2.38
N THR A 202 27.86 -16.00 -3.72
CA THR A 202 27.57 -14.74 -4.43
C THR A 202 26.10 -14.28 -4.33
N ILE A 203 25.18 -15.16 -3.93
CA ILE A 203 23.78 -14.79 -3.76
C ILE A 203 23.66 -13.78 -2.61
N THR A 204 23.42 -12.52 -2.93
CA THR A 204 23.32 -11.47 -1.92
C THR A 204 22.02 -11.62 -1.13
N LEU A 205 22.15 -11.68 0.20
CA LEU A 205 21.04 -11.70 1.14
C LEU A 205 21.09 -10.45 2.02
N ASP A 206 19.97 -9.75 2.13
CA ASP A 206 19.78 -8.60 3.00
C ASP A 206 19.02 -9.03 4.27
N GLY A 207 19.72 -9.00 5.40
CA GLY A 207 19.24 -9.43 6.71
C GLY A 207 20.35 -9.49 7.75
N SER A 208 20.04 -9.96 8.95
CA SER A 208 21.06 -10.15 9.98
C SER A 208 21.97 -11.34 9.66
N GLU A 209 23.25 -11.22 9.98
CA GLU A 209 24.27 -12.24 9.70
C GLU A 209 23.95 -13.59 10.38
N ASP A 210 23.40 -13.55 11.60
CA ASP A 210 22.94 -14.74 12.31
C ASP A 210 21.84 -15.49 11.54
N LEU A 211 20.82 -14.78 11.04
CA LEU A 211 19.71 -15.40 10.31
C LEU A 211 20.13 -15.83 8.90
N ILE A 212 21.05 -15.09 8.27
CA ILE A 212 21.65 -15.49 6.99
C ILE A 212 22.37 -16.84 7.15
N SER A 213 23.13 -17.01 8.24
CA SER A 213 23.82 -18.26 8.55
C SER A 213 22.85 -19.41 8.82
N GLU A 214 21.72 -19.14 9.47
CA GLU A 214 20.65 -20.13 9.66
C GLU A 214 19.99 -20.55 8.34
N GLU A 215 19.89 -19.66 7.35
CA GLU A 215 19.26 -19.96 6.06
C GLU A 215 20.27 -20.56 5.05
N ARG A 216 21.57 -20.27 5.18
CA ARG A 216 22.64 -20.85 4.33
C ARG A 216 23.17 -22.17 4.89
N THR A 217 22.29 -23.14 5.10
CA THR A 217 22.71 -24.46 5.62
C THR A 217 23.40 -25.31 4.56
N GLU A 218 24.29 -26.20 5.02
CA GLU A 218 24.94 -27.21 4.15
C GLU A 218 23.90 -28.09 3.44
N GLU A 219 22.79 -28.42 4.12
CA GLU A 219 21.71 -29.21 3.54
C GLU A 219 21.01 -28.48 2.39
N ARG A 220 20.69 -27.19 2.56
CA ARG A 220 20.08 -26.38 1.49
C ARG A 220 21.04 -26.22 0.31
N PHE A 221 22.33 -26.04 0.57
CA PHE A 221 23.33 -26.03 -0.50
C PHE A 221 23.39 -27.38 -1.24
N ALA A 222 23.45 -28.50 -0.53
CA ALA A 222 23.51 -29.84 -1.11
C ALA A 222 22.27 -30.14 -1.99
N ASN A 223 21.08 -29.80 -1.49
CA ASN A 223 19.82 -29.94 -2.24
C ASN A 223 19.81 -29.06 -3.50
N SER A 224 20.22 -27.80 -3.36
CA SER A 224 20.27 -26.84 -4.49
C SER A 224 21.33 -27.23 -5.53
N SER A 225 22.48 -27.75 -5.10
CA SER A 225 23.55 -28.24 -5.97
C SER A 225 23.14 -29.50 -6.72
N THR A 226 22.41 -30.41 -6.07
CA THR A 226 21.84 -31.60 -6.72
C THR A 226 20.81 -31.21 -7.79
N HIS A 227 19.88 -30.31 -7.45
CA HIS A 227 18.89 -29.80 -8.40
C HIS A 227 19.56 -29.05 -9.56
N PHE A 228 20.56 -28.21 -9.27
CA PHE A 228 21.33 -27.47 -10.28
C PHE A 228 22.00 -28.42 -11.26
N THR A 229 22.71 -29.42 -10.74
CA THR A 229 23.41 -30.43 -11.56
C THR A 229 22.43 -31.13 -12.49
N SER A 230 21.27 -31.54 -11.97
CA SER A 230 20.23 -32.20 -12.78
C SER A 230 19.71 -31.28 -13.89
N GLU A 231 19.38 -30.04 -13.57
CA GLU A 231 18.77 -29.10 -14.52
C GLU A 231 19.73 -28.58 -15.59
N VAL A 232 20.98 -28.33 -15.21
CA VAL A 232 22.03 -27.92 -16.16
C VAL A 232 22.41 -29.09 -17.06
N THR A 233 22.54 -30.30 -16.52
CA THR A 233 22.83 -31.51 -17.31
C THR A 233 21.77 -31.77 -18.36
N LYS A 234 20.48 -31.83 -17.97
CA LYS A 234 19.38 -32.02 -18.92
C LYS A 234 19.39 -30.98 -20.04
N TYR A 235 19.65 -29.72 -19.71
CA TYR A 235 19.67 -28.65 -20.70
C TYR A 235 20.89 -28.76 -21.62
N ALA A 236 22.08 -29.03 -21.08
CA ALA A 236 23.28 -29.23 -21.88
C ALA A 236 23.13 -30.42 -22.84
N GLU A 237 22.60 -31.56 -22.36
CA GLU A 237 22.32 -32.75 -23.18
C GLU A 237 21.31 -32.45 -24.29
N TYR A 238 20.23 -31.72 -23.98
CA TYR A 238 19.26 -31.27 -24.98
C TYR A 238 19.91 -30.40 -26.07
N ILE A 239 20.78 -29.46 -25.69
CA ILE A 239 21.51 -28.63 -26.65
C ILE A 239 22.50 -29.47 -27.48
N LEU A 240 23.19 -30.43 -26.86
CA LEU A 240 24.12 -31.36 -27.55
C LEU A 240 23.38 -32.25 -28.55
N GLU A 241 22.15 -32.68 -28.26
CA GLU A 241 21.31 -33.44 -29.18
C GLU A 241 20.95 -32.61 -30.44
N MET A 242 20.73 -31.30 -30.28
CA MET A 242 20.46 -30.38 -31.39
C MET A 242 21.72 -29.89 -32.11
N PHE A 243 22.91 -30.16 -31.56
CA PHE A 243 24.19 -29.67 -32.08
C PHE A 243 24.48 -30.13 -33.53
N PRO A 244 24.31 -31.43 -33.88
CA PRO A 244 24.59 -31.89 -35.24
C PRO A 244 23.69 -31.22 -36.30
N ALA A 245 22.42 -30.96 -35.96
CA ALA A 245 21.49 -30.29 -36.87
C ALA A 245 21.94 -28.86 -37.18
N ARG A 246 22.47 -28.14 -36.18
CA ARG A 246 23.02 -26.80 -36.37
C ARG A 246 24.29 -26.79 -37.21
N VAL A 247 25.18 -27.76 -37.02
CA VAL A 247 26.37 -27.93 -37.87
C VAL A 247 25.95 -28.13 -39.33
N ALA A 248 25.00 -29.02 -39.60
CA ALA A 248 24.49 -29.27 -40.95
C ALA A 248 23.84 -28.02 -41.58
N GLU A 249 23.14 -27.21 -40.78
CA GLU A 249 22.58 -25.92 -41.23
C GLU A 249 23.68 -24.94 -41.65
N LEU A 250 24.76 -24.83 -40.86
CA LEU A 250 25.90 -23.96 -41.17
C LEU A 250 26.66 -24.44 -42.42
N GLU A 251 26.90 -25.74 -42.57
CA GLU A 251 27.51 -26.34 -43.77
C GLU A 251 26.69 -26.05 -45.02
N LYS A 252 25.37 -26.21 -44.94
CA LYS A 252 24.45 -25.89 -46.03
C LYS A 252 24.49 -24.40 -46.37
N GLY A 253 24.50 -23.52 -45.38
CA GLY A 253 24.60 -22.08 -45.59
C GLY A 253 25.87 -21.66 -46.34
N ILE A 254 27.02 -22.31 -46.05
CA ILE A 254 28.26 -22.07 -46.81
C ILE A 254 28.14 -22.60 -48.24
N ALA A 255 27.57 -23.79 -48.44
CA ALA A 255 27.37 -24.36 -49.77
C ALA A 255 26.44 -23.47 -50.63
N ASP A 256 25.33 -23.01 -50.07
CA ASP A 256 24.37 -22.13 -50.72
C ASP A 256 25.01 -20.77 -51.05
N ASN A 257 25.80 -20.20 -50.13
CA ASN A 257 26.56 -18.96 -50.40
C ASN A 257 27.60 -19.13 -51.50
N LYS A 258 28.33 -20.25 -51.52
CA LYS A 258 29.31 -20.54 -52.57
C LYS A 258 28.62 -20.71 -53.94
N ALA A 259 27.49 -21.42 -53.97
CA ALA A 259 26.68 -21.56 -55.18
C ALA A 259 26.12 -20.21 -55.68
N ALA A 260 25.70 -19.34 -54.76
CA ALA A 260 25.25 -17.99 -55.08
C ALA A 260 26.39 -17.12 -55.65
N GLU A 261 27.59 -17.20 -55.08
CA GLU A 261 28.77 -16.47 -55.56
C GLU A 261 29.23 -16.98 -56.94
N GLU A 262 29.22 -18.31 -57.16
CA GLU A 262 29.50 -18.91 -58.47
C GLU A 262 28.46 -18.52 -59.53
N LEU A 263 27.17 -18.45 -59.15
CA LEU A 263 26.11 -17.98 -60.03
C LEU A 263 26.31 -16.50 -60.39
N LYS A 264 26.68 -15.66 -59.42
CA LYS A 264 26.98 -14.25 -59.63
C LYS A 264 28.20 -14.04 -60.54
N GLN A 265 29.24 -14.88 -60.39
CA GLN A 265 30.39 -14.85 -61.29
C GLN A 265 30.03 -15.28 -62.71
N LYS A 266 29.20 -16.31 -62.89
CA LYS A 266 28.71 -16.72 -64.22
C LYS A 266 27.84 -15.64 -64.87
N GLN A 267 26.94 -15.00 -64.11
CA GLN A 267 26.15 -13.87 -64.60
C GLN A 267 27.05 -12.70 -65.02
N GLY A 268 28.09 -12.39 -64.23
CA GLY A 268 29.07 -11.36 -64.60
C GLY A 268 29.89 -11.70 -65.86
N GLN A 269 30.24 -12.99 -66.05
CA GLN A 269 30.92 -13.44 -67.27
C GLN A 269 30.01 -13.40 -68.49
N GLU A 270 28.75 -13.83 -68.36
CA GLU A 270 27.76 -13.73 -69.44
C GLU A 270 27.42 -12.28 -69.78
N GLU A 271 27.35 -11.37 -68.81
CA GLU A 271 27.19 -9.93 -69.06
C GLU A 271 28.39 -9.33 -69.79
N GLU A 272 29.62 -9.71 -69.41
CA GLU A 272 30.83 -9.25 -70.08
C GLU A 272 30.95 -9.81 -71.50
N GLU A 273 30.67 -11.10 -71.71
CA GLU A 273 30.63 -11.72 -73.04
C GLU A 273 29.54 -11.10 -73.92
N ASN A 274 28.35 -10.83 -73.36
CA ASN A 274 27.30 -10.13 -74.08
C ASN A 274 27.69 -8.67 -74.40
N ARG A 275 28.42 -7.98 -73.52
CA ARG A 275 28.96 -6.64 -73.79
C ARG A 275 29.99 -6.68 -74.92
N VAL A 276 30.96 -7.59 -74.86
CA VAL A 276 31.98 -7.76 -75.92
C VAL A 276 31.35 -8.20 -77.24
N ALA A 277 30.34 -9.07 -77.22
CA ALA A 277 29.60 -9.48 -78.41
C ALA A 277 28.74 -8.33 -78.98
N ALA A 278 28.12 -7.52 -78.12
CA ALA A 278 27.39 -6.32 -78.54
C ALA A 278 28.32 -5.26 -79.11
N GLU A 279 29.50 -5.04 -78.53
CA GLU A 279 30.54 -4.15 -79.08
C GLU A 279 31.08 -4.67 -80.41
N LYS A 280 31.29 -5.99 -80.55
CA LYS A 280 31.72 -6.60 -81.81
C LYS A 280 30.62 -6.53 -82.88
N ARG A 281 29.34 -6.71 -82.51
CA ARG A 281 28.20 -6.48 -83.40
C ARG A 281 28.08 -5.01 -83.79
N ALA A 282 28.29 -4.08 -82.87
CA ALA A 282 28.31 -2.64 -83.16
C ALA A 282 29.50 -2.26 -84.06
N ALA A 283 30.67 -2.89 -83.89
CA ALA A 283 31.83 -2.72 -84.76
C ALA A 283 31.64 -3.35 -86.15
N ASP A 284 30.98 -4.52 -86.23
CA ASP A 284 30.62 -5.20 -87.49
C ASP A 284 29.49 -4.46 -88.21
N GLU A 285 28.53 -3.87 -87.49
CA GLU A 285 27.53 -2.94 -88.03
C GLU A 285 28.17 -1.63 -88.47
N ALA A 286 29.16 -1.09 -87.76
CA ALA A 286 29.96 0.06 -88.21
C ALA A 286 30.81 -0.27 -89.45
N ALA A 287 31.30 -1.50 -89.59
CA ALA A 287 32.00 -1.98 -90.77
C ALA A 287 31.06 -2.25 -91.97
N LYS A 288 29.84 -2.75 -91.72
CA LYS A 288 28.78 -2.90 -92.74
C LYS A 288 28.17 -1.55 -93.14
N ALA A 289 28.04 -0.60 -92.22
CA ALA A 289 27.66 0.80 -92.49
C ALA A 289 28.74 1.54 -93.31
N LYS A 290 30.00 1.08 -93.31
CA LYS A 290 31.03 1.54 -94.25
C LYS A 290 30.91 0.97 -95.67
N LYS A 291 30.04 -0.01 -95.91
CA LYS A 291 29.79 -0.61 -97.24
C LYS A 291 28.36 -0.46 -97.76
N GLN A 292 27.44 0.10 -96.98
CA GLN A 292 26.12 0.53 -97.45
C GLN A 292 25.77 1.88 -96.84
N ALA A 293 25.68 2.89 -97.72
CA ALA A 293 25.06 4.22 -97.60
C ALA A 293 26.06 5.34 -97.99
N ASN A 294 26.28 5.57 -99.29
CA ASN A 294 25.63 6.69 -99.97
C ASN A 294 24.13 6.82 -99.68
N VAL A 295 23.71 8.08 -99.44
CA VAL A 295 22.35 8.60 -99.18
C VAL A 295 21.98 8.66 -97.68
N THR A 296 22.39 9.73 -97.01
CA THR A 296 21.58 10.93 -96.65
C THR A 296 20.76 10.70 -95.36
N VAL A 297 21.23 11.08 -94.16
CA VAL A 297 21.39 12.42 -93.53
C VAL A 297 20.08 13.01 -92.97
N MET A 298 20.00 12.96 -91.62
CA MET A 298 19.45 13.93 -90.63
C MET A 298 17.93 14.07 -90.50
N VAL A 299 17.33 14.30 -89.30
CA VAL A 299 17.63 15.22 -88.18
C VAL A 299 16.95 14.65 -86.91
N ALA A 300 17.67 14.31 -85.84
CA ALA A 300 18.12 15.10 -84.68
C ALA A 300 17.13 15.18 -83.50
N GLN A 301 17.75 15.08 -82.32
CA GLN A 301 17.21 15.02 -80.97
C GLN A 301 16.51 16.31 -80.52
N ALA A 302 15.79 16.12 -79.40
CA ALA A 302 15.54 17.09 -78.33
C ALA A 302 14.45 18.14 -78.56
N ASN A 303 13.34 17.96 -77.84
CA ASN A 303 12.74 19.04 -77.06
C ASN A 303 12.13 18.46 -75.77
N ARG A 304 12.67 18.93 -74.64
CA ARG A 304 12.10 18.86 -73.29
C ARG A 304 11.11 20.02 -73.10
N LYS A 305 10.23 19.83 -72.10
CA LYS A 305 9.31 20.79 -71.41
C LYS A 305 7.95 20.95 -72.09
N GLU A 306 6.80 21.00 -71.40
CA GLU A 306 6.42 21.35 -70.00
C GLU A 306 5.10 20.59 -69.67
N GLU A 307 4.94 19.96 -68.49
CA GLU A 307 4.17 20.43 -67.30
C GLU A 307 2.74 20.95 -67.63
N ALA A 308 1.63 20.53 -67.01
CA ALA A 308 1.35 20.12 -65.62
C ALA A 308 -0.06 19.42 -65.53
N PRO A 309 -0.70 19.33 -64.36
CA PRO A 309 -0.51 18.34 -63.30
C PRO A 309 -1.70 17.36 -63.24
N LYS A 310 -1.47 16.10 -62.85
CA LYS A 310 -2.53 15.25 -62.30
C LYS A 310 -2.13 14.88 -60.89
N THR A 311 -2.66 15.66 -59.96
CA THR A 311 -2.45 15.58 -58.52
C THR A 311 -2.74 14.16 -58.04
N ILE A 312 -1.73 13.47 -57.50
CA ILE A 312 -1.89 12.22 -56.75
C ILE A 312 -2.56 12.62 -55.42
N GLU A 313 -3.81 12.21 -55.20
CA GLU A 313 -4.56 12.61 -54.00
C GLU A 313 -4.27 11.73 -52.77
N SER A 314 -3.83 10.47 -52.93
CA SER A 314 -3.40 9.59 -51.82
C SER A 314 -2.78 8.28 -52.32
N TYR A 315 -1.88 7.69 -51.53
CA TYR A 315 -1.44 6.29 -51.68
C TYR A 315 -2.26 5.38 -50.76
N ALA A 316 -2.52 4.15 -51.19
CA ALA A 316 -3.02 3.09 -50.33
C ALA A 316 -1.92 2.03 -50.15
N VAL A 317 -1.55 1.72 -48.91
CA VAL A 317 -0.49 0.76 -48.61
C VAL A 317 -1.11 -0.60 -48.31
N SER A 318 -0.66 -1.65 -49.02
CA SER A 318 -0.98 -3.04 -48.70
C SER A 318 0.25 -3.75 -48.14
N VAL A 319 0.08 -4.47 -47.04
CA VAL A 319 1.16 -5.18 -46.33
C VAL A 319 0.90 -6.67 -46.40
N GLY A 320 1.77 -7.41 -47.10
CA GLY A 320 1.56 -8.83 -47.40
C GLY A 320 2.12 -9.80 -46.37
N SER A 321 2.96 -9.35 -45.45
CA SER A 321 3.66 -10.22 -44.48
C SER A 321 3.88 -9.53 -43.13
N VAL A 322 4.22 -10.31 -42.10
CA VAL A 322 4.60 -9.80 -40.77
C VAL A 322 5.87 -8.93 -40.85
N ASP A 323 6.81 -9.27 -41.74
CA ASP A 323 8.03 -8.48 -41.95
C ASP A 323 7.74 -7.14 -42.64
N GLY A 324 6.75 -7.09 -43.54
CA GLY A 324 6.25 -5.82 -44.06
C GLY A 324 5.64 -4.92 -42.98
N TRP A 325 4.98 -5.51 -41.97
CA TRP A 325 4.47 -4.74 -40.83
C TRP A 325 5.60 -4.22 -39.94
N ARG A 326 6.68 -5.00 -39.74
CA ARG A 326 7.87 -4.52 -39.03
C ARG A 326 8.47 -3.30 -39.71
N ALA A 327 8.60 -3.32 -41.03
CA ALA A 327 9.11 -2.18 -41.81
C ALA A 327 8.23 -0.92 -41.64
N ILE A 328 6.89 -1.05 -41.61
CA ILE A 328 6.00 0.10 -41.37
C ILE A 328 6.10 0.62 -39.93
N ILE A 329 6.21 -0.26 -38.94
CA ILE A 329 6.35 0.12 -37.53
C ILE A 329 7.68 0.86 -37.32
N GLU A 330 8.78 0.31 -37.85
CA GLU A 330 10.10 0.93 -37.78
C GLU A 330 10.11 2.31 -38.45
N TYR A 331 9.51 2.41 -39.64
CA TYR A 331 9.34 3.69 -40.34
C TYR A 331 8.51 4.69 -39.52
N TYR A 332 7.44 4.25 -38.86
CA TYR A 332 6.61 5.10 -38.00
C TYR A 332 7.35 5.58 -36.75
N LEU A 333 8.06 4.69 -36.06
CA LEU A 333 8.81 5.04 -34.85
C LEU A 333 9.93 6.03 -35.15
N THR A 334 10.54 5.93 -36.33
CA THR A 334 11.61 6.82 -36.76
C THR A 334 11.09 8.21 -37.14
N ASN A 335 9.88 8.31 -37.72
CA ASN A 335 9.41 9.52 -38.39
C ASN A 335 8.20 10.23 -37.74
N SER A 336 7.48 9.59 -36.81
CA SER A 336 6.23 10.15 -36.26
C SER A 336 6.40 11.11 -35.08
N CYS A 337 7.58 11.16 -34.46
CA CYS A 337 7.87 11.91 -33.22
C CYS A 337 6.83 11.67 -32.10
N THR A 338 6.17 10.50 -32.09
CA THR A 338 5.16 10.17 -31.07
C THR A 338 5.86 9.95 -29.72
N PRO A 339 5.44 10.65 -28.63
CA PRO A 339 5.99 10.41 -27.30
C PRO A 339 5.81 8.96 -26.86
N ALA A 340 6.78 8.41 -26.12
CA ALA A 340 6.78 7.01 -25.70
C ALA A 340 5.51 6.62 -24.91
N GLU A 341 4.95 7.56 -24.14
CA GLU A 341 3.74 7.39 -23.32
C GLU A 341 2.47 7.17 -24.15
N ASP A 342 2.46 7.62 -25.41
CA ASP A 342 1.31 7.52 -26.31
C ASP A 342 1.42 6.40 -27.34
N LEU A 343 2.60 5.77 -27.49
CA LEU A 343 2.83 4.65 -28.41
C LEU A 343 1.88 3.48 -28.16
N ALA A 344 1.55 3.20 -26.90
CA ALA A 344 0.63 2.12 -26.52
C ALA A 344 -0.81 2.32 -27.04
N LYS A 345 -1.18 3.55 -27.43
CA LYS A 345 -2.51 3.90 -27.96
C LYS A 345 -2.56 3.90 -29.48
N VAL A 346 -1.41 3.80 -30.15
CA VAL A 346 -1.32 3.83 -31.62
C VAL A 346 -1.62 2.45 -32.19
N LYS A 347 -2.70 2.34 -32.96
CA LYS A 347 -3.06 1.10 -33.67
C LYS A 347 -2.18 0.92 -34.91
N LEU A 348 -1.94 -0.33 -35.30
CA LEU A 348 -1.17 -0.66 -36.52
C LEU A 348 -1.72 0.01 -37.78
N ASP A 349 -3.05 0.08 -37.93
CA ASP A 349 -3.68 0.80 -39.04
C ASP A 349 -3.32 2.30 -39.07
N SER A 350 -3.12 2.92 -37.90
CA SER A 350 -2.68 4.32 -37.81
C SER A 350 -1.25 4.51 -38.31
N MET A 351 -0.38 3.53 -38.08
CA MET A 351 1.01 3.54 -38.58
C MET A 351 1.04 3.36 -40.10
N ARG A 352 0.17 2.50 -40.65
CA ARG A 352 -0.02 2.38 -42.11
C ARG A 352 -0.54 3.68 -42.74
N MET A 353 -1.58 4.28 -42.15
CA MET A 353 -2.11 5.57 -42.64
C MET A 353 -1.08 6.71 -42.54
N PHE A 354 -0.16 6.64 -41.58
CA PHE A 354 0.94 7.60 -41.48
C PHE A 354 1.90 7.44 -42.66
N ALA A 355 2.28 6.22 -43.03
CA ALA A 355 3.11 5.95 -44.21
C ALA A 355 2.44 6.43 -45.52
N GLU A 356 1.11 6.22 -45.67
CA GLU A 356 0.34 6.74 -46.81
C GLU A 356 0.36 8.27 -46.89
N LYS A 357 0.25 8.95 -45.74
CA LYS A 357 0.31 10.42 -45.65
C LYS A 357 1.71 10.94 -45.93
N GLN A 358 2.74 10.28 -45.44
CA GLN A 358 4.12 10.65 -45.69
C GLN A 358 4.47 10.52 -47.17
N ALA A 359 4.16 9.38 -47.79
CA ALA A 359 4.37 9.17 -49.23
C ALA A 359 3.68 10.24 -50.09
N LYS A 360 2.52 10.77 -49.67
CA LYS A 360 1.87 11.91 -50.33
C LYS A 360 2.60 13.24 -50.09
N ALA A 361 3.02 13.50 -48.85
CA ALA A 361 3.55 14.80 -48.43
C ALA A 361 5.01 15.03 -48.89
N THR A 362 5.84 13.98 -48.81
CA THR A 362 7.29 14.06 -49.07
C THR A 362 7.73 13.23 -50.27
N GLY A 363 6.92 12.27 -50.71
CA GLY A 363 7.29 11.32 -51.77
C GLY A 363 8.11 10.13 -51.28
N GLU A 364 8.42 10.09 -49.98
CA GLU A 364 9.22 9.02 -49.37
C GLU A 364 8.35 7.78 -49.09
N MET A 365 8.77 6.62 -49.60
CA MET A 365 8.05 5.35 -49.48
C MET A 365 8.90 4.33 -48.74
N VAL A 366 8.26 3.47 -47.96
CA VAL A 366 8.93 2.36 -47.28
C VAL A 366 9.42 1.34 -48.31
N GLU A 367 10.74 1.20 -48.46
CA GLU A 367 11.36 0.23 -49.35
C GLU A 367 11.40 -1.17 -48.71
N HIS A 368 10.33 -1.95 -48.91
CA HIS A 368 10.30 -3.35 -48.48
C HIS A 368 9.51 -4.20 -49.48
N LYS A 369 10.01 -5.40 -49.80
CA LYS A 369 9.41 -6.32 -50.81
C LYS A 369 7.93 -6.66 -50.56
N ASP A 370 7.50 -6.61 -49.31
CA ASP A 370 6.13 -6.95 -48.87
C ASP A 370 5.25 -5.73 -48.54
N VAL A 371 5.70 -4.51 -48.89
CA VAL A 371 4.95 -3.26 -48.72
C VAL A 371 4.73 -2.64 -50.10
N VAL A 372 3.48 -2.65 -50.57
CA VAL A 372 3.11 -2.16 -51.91
C VAL A 372 2.27 -0.89 -51.79
N TYR A 373 2.64 0.15 -52.54
CA TYR A 373 1.91 1.42 -52.62
C TYR A 373 1.06 1.45 -53.89
N GLU A 374 -0.26 1.43 -53.74
CA GLU A 374 -1.20 1.58 -54.86
C GLU A 374 -1.69 3.03 -54.96
N PRO A 375 -1.43 3.75 -56.06
CA PRO A 375 -1.95 5.10 -56.25
C PRO A 375 -3.47 5.05 -56.50
N LYS A 376 -4.25 5.76 -55.66
CA LYS A 376 -5.70 5.91 -55.84
C LYS A 376 -6.02 7.19 -56.61
N TYR A 377 -6.72 7.04 -57.74
CA TYR A 377 -7.23 8.15 -58.55
C TYR A 377 -8.76 8.20 -58.45
N LYS A 378 -9.35 9.37 -58.23
CA LYS A 378 -10.81 9.57 -58.28
C LYS A 378 -11.20 10.48 -59.46
N ALA A 379 -12.22 10.09 -60.21
CA ALA A 379 -12.79 10.93 -61.25
C ALA A 379 -13.61 12.08 -60.65
N VAL A 380 -13.33 13.31 -61.06
CA VAL A 380 -14.09 14.50 -60.66
C VAL A 380 -15.41 14.54 -61.44
N ALA A 381 -16.54 14.44 -60.73
CA ALA A 381 -17.86 14.71 -61.31
C ALA A 381 -18.04 16.23 -61.46
N ARG A 382 -18.16 16.72 -62.70
CA ARG A 382 -18.60 18.09 -63.00
C ARG A 382 -20.10 18.19 -62.81
N VAL A 383 -20.55 18.98 -61.84
CA VAL A 383 -21.96 19.38 -61.72
C VAL A 383 -22.21 20.59 -62.63
N THR A 384 -22.88 20.36 -63.76
CA THR A 384 -23.48 21.41 -64.60
C THR A 384 -24.86 21.77 -64.05
N GLY A 385 -24.91 22.79 -63.19
CA GLY A 385 -26.15 23.36 -62.65
C GLY A 385 -26.61 24.59 -63.43
N LYS A 386 -27.73 24.42 -64.16
CA LYS A 386 -28.49 25.35 -65.01
C LYS A 386 -28.66 26.80 -64.51
N ARG A 387 -28.55 27.74 -65.47
CA ARG A 387 -29.18 29.07 -65.50
C ARG A 387 -30.62 29.07 -64.95
N ARG A 388 -30.94 30.04 -64.08
CA ARG A 388 -32.28 30.66 -64.02
C ARG A 388 -32.17 32.06 -64.60
N ALA A 389 -32.89 32.28 -65.69
CA ALA A 389 -33.25 33.59 -66.21
C ALA A 389 -34.70 33.85 -65.78
N ALA A 390 -34.89 34.90 -64.99
CA ALA A 390 -36.05 35.79 -64.90
C ALA A 390 -35.69 36.85 -63.86
#